data_AF-A0A7S0BH52-F1
#
_entry.id   AF-A0A7S0BH52-F1
#
_cell.length_a   1.000
_cell.length_b   1.000
_cell.length_c   1.000
_cell.angle_alpha   90.00
_cell.angle_beta   90.00
_cell.angle_gamma   90.00
#
_symmetry.space_group_name_H-M   'P 1'
#
loop_
_entity.id
_entity.type
_entity.pdbx_description
1 polymer ?
#
loop_
_entity_poly.entity_id
_entity_poly.type
_entity_poly.pdbx_seq_one_letter_code
_entity_poly.pdbx_strand_id
1 'polypeptide(L)'
;MARAPSVRGILLSGHRKATGWVKSNRNLAAAMLGAFDLLLVIAVIAVTPYTEIDWATYMEQVEVFLNGERDYRQIEGPTGPVVYPANFLYIFSALYKLTAAGTRIDRAQFLFAIFHALNVSIVARTYLEDESLNVSVLLLILLSRRVTSIYVLRMFNDGIEALLANLSVFLFCRKNYTLGCIFLSLAVGVKMNALLYVPAAGVLIVEELGWPKTAGNVLLSLIIQVGL
;
A
#
# COMPACT_ATOMS: atom_id res chain seq x y z
N MET A 1 48.45 2.17 30.26
CA MET A 1 48.13 2.18 28.81
C MET A 1 46.72 1.65 28.62
N ALA A 2 45.76 2.48 28.22
CA ALA A 2 44.40 2.02 27.93
C ALA A 2 44.41 1.17 26.64
N ARG A 3 43.95 -0.08 26.74
CA ARG A 3 43.90 -1.01 25.61
C ARG A 3 42.86 -0.49 24.61
N ALA A 4 43.28 -0.22 23.37
CA ALA A 4 42.38 0.25 22.33
C ALA A 4 41.18 -0.71 22.19
N PRO A 5 39.94 -0.21 22.08
CA PRO A 5 38.77 -1.06 21.98
C PRO A 5 38.87 -1.96 20.75
N SER A 6 38.55 -3.24 20.91
CA SER A 6 38.58 -4.18 19.80
C SER A 6 37.57 -3.75 18.72
N VAL A 7 37.90 -4.00 17.45
CA VAL A 7 37.02 -3.70 16.31
C VAL A 7 35.62 -4.29 16.52
N ARG A 8 35.53 -5.49 17.08
CA ARG A 8 34.27 -6.15 17.46
C ARG A 8 33.49 -5.36 18.52
N GLY A 9 34.17 -4.81 19.53
CA GLY A 9 33.55 -3.96 20.56
C GLY A 9 32.98 -2.65 19.98
N ILE A 10 33.71 -2.03 19.06
CA ILE A 10 33.26 -0.81 18.37
C ILE A 10 32.01 -1.09 17.53
N LEU A 11 32.03 -2.16 16.72
CA LEU A 11 30.89 -2.57 15.88
C LEU A 11 29.64 -2.90 16.71
N LEU A 12 29.80 -3.66 17.80
CA LEU A 12 28.68 -4.01 18.69
C LEU A 12 28.10 -2.79 19.43
N SER A 13 28.94 -1.79 19.74
CA SER A 13 28.48 -0.54 20.36
C SER A 13 27.71 0.34 19.37
N GLY A 14 28.17 0.42 18.12
CA GLY A 14 27.49 1.15 17.05
C GLY A 14 26.13 0.55 16.73
N HIS A 15 26.06 -0.78 16.63
CA HIS A 15 24.81 -1.50 16.39
C HIS A 15 23.78 -1.27 17.52
N ARG A 16 24.21 -1.30 18.79
CA ARG A 16 23.32 -1.02 19.93
C ARG A 16 22.81 0.42 19.96
N LYS A 17 23.65 1.40 19.63
CA LYS A 17 23.23 2.81 19.53
C LYS A 17 22.24 3.02 18.39
N ALA A 18 22.51 2.45 17.21
CA ALA A 18 21.64 2.57 16.04
C ALA A 18 20.26 1.95 16.28
N THR A 19 20.21 0.73 16.84
CA THR A 19 18.95 0.07 17.21
C THR A 19 18.16 0.86 18.25
N GLY A 20 18.84 1.42 19.26
CA GLY A 20 18.21 2.31 20.25
C GLY A 20 17.59 3.57 19.63
N TRP A 21 18.28 4.22 18.70
CA TRP A 21 17.75 5.41 18.02
C TRP A 21 16.52 5.10 17.16
N VAL A 22 16.57 4.01 16.38
CA VAL A 22 15.44 3.58 15.53
C VAL A 22 14.22 3.26 16.39
N LYS A 23 14.41 2.59 17.53
CA LYS A 23 13.30 2.33 18.48
C LYS A 23 12.67 3.61 19.03
N SER A 24 13.47 4.66 19.26
CA SER A 24 13.00 5.96 19.73
C SER A 24 12.33 6.79 18.63
N ASN A 25 12.64 6.55 17.34
CA ASN A 25 12.24 7.39 16.20
C ASN A 25 11.59 6.57 15.08
N ARG A 26 10.71 5.63 15.43
CA ARG A 26 10.13 4.65 14.48
C ARG A 26 9.44 5.28 13.27
N ASN A 27 8.69 6.36 13.50
CA ASN A 27 8.01 7.10 12.43
C ASN A 27 9.01 7.65 11.41
N LEU A 28 10.07 8.30 11.90
CA LEU A 28 11.11 8.85 11.05
C LEU A 28 11.88 7.74 10.33
N ALA A 29 12.22 6.65 11.02
CA ALA A 29 12.92 5.51 10.40
C ALA A 29 12.11 4.89 9.25
N ALA A 30 10.81 4.69 9.44
CA ALA A 30 9.91 4.18 8.40
C ALA A 30 9.81 5.15 7.21
N ALA A 31 9.66 6.45 7.47
CA ALA A 31 9.60 7.47 6.43
C ALA A 31 10.93 7.58 5.64
N MET A 32 12.07 7.49 6.33
CA MET A 32 13.38 7.45 5.68
C MET A 32 13.55 6.22 4.79
N LEU A 33 13.03 5.07 5.23
CA LEU A 33 13.07 3.85 4.42
C LEU A 33 12.24 3.99 3.15
N GLY A 34 11.03 4.55 3.24
CA GLY A 34 10.22 4.84 2.06
C GLY A 34 10.83 5.91 1.14
N ALA A 35 11.46 6.95 1.69
CA ALA A 35 12.16 7.94 0.89
C ALA A 35 13.36 7.33 0.14
N PHE A 36 14.09 6.43 0.79
CA PHE A 36 15.17 5.67 0.15
C PHE A 36 14.63 4.72 -0.92
N ASP A 37 13.55 4.01 -0.64
CA ASP A 37 12.84 3.16 -1.59
C ASP A 37 12.40 3.94 -2.84
N LEU A 38 11.84 5.14 -2.66
CA LEU A 38 11.45 6.01 -3.78
C LEU A 38 12.62 6.29 -4.72
N LEU A 39 13.81 6.55 -4.19
CA LEU A 39 15.02 6.76 -4.99
C LEU A 39 15.41 5.50 -5.77
N LEU A 40 15.34 4.32 -5.13
CA LEU A 40 15.61 3.05 -5.79
C LEU A 40 14.60 2.77 -6.90
N VAL A 41 13.32 3.02 -6.66
CA VAL A 41 12.25 2.80 -7.63
C VAL A 41 12.37 3.76 -8.82
N ILE A 42 12.74 5.03 -8.59
CA ILE A 42 13.05 5.98 -9.67
C ILE A 42 14.23 5.48 -10.50
N ALA A 43 15.28 4.95 -9.86
CA ALA A 43 16.39 4.34 -10.59
C ALA A 43 15.95 3.13 -11.42
N VAL A 44 15.05 2.29 -10.90
CA VAL A 44 14.46 1.16 -11.64
C VAL A 44 13.68 1.65 -12.87
N ILE A 45 12.85 2.69 -12.74
CA ILE A 45 12.12 3.29 -13.86
C ILE A 45 13.09 3.79 -14.94
N ALA A 46 14.22 4.39 -14.55
CA ALA A 46 15.20 4.92 -15.50
C ALA A 46 15.94 3.83 -16.31
N VAL A 47 16.07 2.62 -15.77
CA VAL A 47 16.87 1.54 -16.38
C VAL A 47 16.03 0.38 -16.92
N THR A 48 14.75 0.30 -16.56
CA THR A 48 13.86 -0.82 -16.93
C THR A 48 12.68 -0.30 -17.72
N PRO A 49 12.43 -0.83 -18.93
CA PRO A 49 11.31 -0.39 -19.75
C PRO A 49 9.97 -0.72 -19.08
N TYR A 50 9.01 0.19 -19.25
CA TYR A 50 7.62 -0.06 -18.93
C TYR A 50 7.06 -1.24 -19.75
N THR A 51 6.21 -2.06 -19.12
CA THR A 51 5.52 -3.17 -19.79
C THR A 51 4.02 -2.96 -19.67
N GLU A 52 3.37 -2.67 -20.79
CA GLU A 52 1.91 -2.56 -20.86
C GLU A 52 1.26 -3.93 -20.67
N ILE A 53 0.27 -4.00 -19.78
CA ILE A 53 -0.53 -5.20 -19.55
C ILE A 53 -1.99 -4.79 -19.35
N ASP A 54 -2.27 -3.98 -18.32
CA ASP A 54 -3.65 -3.60 -17.97
C ASP A 54 -3.88 -2.08 -17.91
N TRP A 55 -2.84 -1.25 -17.96
CA TRP A 55 -2.98 0.20 -17.75
C TRP A 55 -3.85 0.84 -18.84
N ALA A 56 -3.60 0.50 -20.11
CA ALA A 56 -4.41 1.00 -21.22
C ALA A 56 -5.89 0.61 -21.04
N THR A 57 -6.16 -0.66 -20.71
CA THR A 57 -7.52 -1.15 -20.41
C THR A 57 -8.16 -0.37 -19.26
N TYR A 58 -7.42 -0.12 -18.17
CA TYR A 58 -7.95 0.65 -17.05
C TYR A 58 -8.34 2.07 -17.47
N MET A 59 -7.54 2.71 -18.33
CA MET A 59 -7.81 4.08 -18.80
C MET A 59 -9.03 4.13 -19.72
N GLU A 60 -9.19 3.16 -20.60
CA GLU A 60 -10.38 3.06 -21.47
C GLU A 60 -11.65 2.79 -20.67
N GLN A 61 -11.63 1.84 -19.73
CA GLN A 61 -12.76 1.55 -18.83
C GLN A 61 -13.14 2.79 -18.01
N VAL A 62 -12.15 3.53 -17.50
CA VAL A 62 -12.38 4.78 -16.78
C VAL A 62 -12.97 5.86 -17.67
N GLU A 63 -12.54 5.96 -18.93
CA GLU A 63 -13.11 6.92 -19.88
C GLU A 63 -14.61 6.65 -20.15
N VAL A 64 -14.98 5.38 -20.35
CA VAL A 64 -16.39 4.97 -20.48
C VAL A 64 -17.20 5.37 -19.24
N PHE A 65 -16.66 5.12 -18.04
CA PHE A 65 -17.28 5.54 -16.78
C PHE A 65 -17.42 7.07 -16.68
N LEU A 66 -16.38 7.83 -17.04
CA LEU A 66 -16.39 9.30 -17.01
C LEU A 66 -17.39 9.89 -18.02
N ASN A 67 -17.67 9.20 -19.12
CA ASN A 67 -18.67 9.58 -20.12
C ASN A 67 -20.13 9.30 -19.69
N GLY A 68 -20.34 8.76 -18.48
CA GLY A 68 -21.65 8.64 -17.86
C GLY A 68 -22.20 7.22 -17.78
N GLU A 69 -21.48 6.21 -18.29
CA GLU A 69 -21.90 4.82 -18.16
C GLU A 69 -21.83 4.35 -16.71
N ARG A 70 -22.85 3.60 -16.27
CA ARG A 70 -22.99 3.08 -14.91
C ARG A 70 -23.34 1.59 -14.89
N ASP A 71 -23.79 1.01 -16.00
CA ASP A 71 -23.90 -0.43 -16.14
C ASP A 71 -22.49 -1.03 -16.32
N TYR A 72 -22.00 -1.70 -15.27
CA TYR A 72 -20.69 -2.34 -15.24
C TYR A 72 -20.43 -3.31 -16.39
N ARG A 73 -21.50 -3.92 -16.94
CA ARG A 73 -21.39 -4.83 -18.07
C ARG A 73 -21.01 -4.11 -19.36
N GLN A 74 -21.22 -2.80 -19.41
CA GLN A 74 -20.94 -1.93 -20.56
C GLN A 74 -19.68 -1.07 -20.36
N ILE A 75 -19.10 -1.07 -19.16
CA ILE A 75 -17.81 -0.44 -18.89
C ILE A 75 -16.71 -1.41 -19.33
N GLU A 76 -16.42 -1.45 -20.63
CA GLU A 76 -15.47 -2.37 -21.24
C GLU A 76 -14.20 -1.66 -21.73
N GLY A 77 -13.09 -2.40 -21.77
CA GLY A 77 -11.85 -2.03 -22.45
C GLY A 77 -11.38 -3.16 -23.37
N PRO A 78 -10.13 -3.15 -23.87
CA PRO A 78 -9.64 -4.13 -24.83
C PRO A 78 -9.64 -5.58 -24.30
N THR A 79 -9.63 -5.76 -22.98
CA THR A 79 -9.68 -7.07 -22.32
C THR A 79 -11.07 -7.44 -21.78
N GLY A 80 -12.10 -6.65 -22.11
CA GLY A 80 -13.49 -6.89 -21.74
C GLY A 80 -14.01 -5.97 -20.61
N PRO A 81 -15.16 -6.34 -20.00
CA PRO A 81 -15.78 -5.58 -18.92
C PRO A 81 -14.90 -5.38 -17.70
N VAL A 82 -15.11 -4.27 -16.99
CA VAL A 82 -14.51 -4.02 -15.69
C VAL A 82 -15.02 -5.03 -14.67
N VAL A 83 -14.08 -5.71 -14.01
CA VAL A 83 -14.36 -6.72 -12.98
C VAL A 83 -14.03 -6.25 -11.56
N TYR A 84 -13.57 -5.01 -11.43
CA TYR A 84 -13.17 -4.40 -10.16
C TYR A 84 -14.30 -3.55 -9.57
N PRO A 85 -14.41 -3.43 -8.23
CA PRO A 85 -15.50 -2.65 -7.62
C PRO A 85 -15.31 -1.12 -7.81
N ALA A 86 -16.30 -0.34 -7.39
CA ALA A 86 -16.41 1.09 -7.74
C ALA A 86 -15.23 1.98 -7.31
N ASN A 87 -14.55 1.68 -6.20
CA ASN A 87 -13.41 2.50 -5.76
C ASN A 87 -12.25 2.46 -6.75
N PHE A 88 -12.08 1.35 -7.50
CA PHE A 88 -11.16 1.30 -8.62
C PHE A 88 -11.46 2.40 -9.65
N LEU A 89 -12.72 2.53 -10.09
CA LEU A 89 -13.13 3.54 -11.07
C LEU A 89 -12.89 4.96 -10.55
N TYR A 90 -13.19 5.25 -9.28
CA TYR A 90 -12.96 6.58 -8.71
C TYR A 90 -11.49 6.94 -8.59
N ILE A 91 -10.65 6.03 -8.07
CA ILE A 91 -9.21 6.28 -7.92
C ILE A 91 -8.56 6.42 -9.29
N PHE A 92 -8.86 5.50 -10.22
CA PHE A 92 -8.27 5.56 -11.56
C PHE A 92 -8.84 6.71 -12.40
N SER A 93 -10.05 7.23 -12.12
CA SER A 93 -10.53 8.51 -12.67
C SER A 93 -9.65 9.70 -12.27
N ALA A 94 -9.16 9.73 -11.03
CA ALA A 94 -8.21 10.76 -10.60
C ALA A 94 -6.87 10.59 -11.34
N LEU A 95 -6.37 9.36 -11.46
CA LEU A 95 -5.13 9.07 -12.19
C LEU A 95 -5.25 9.42 -13.68
N TYR A 96 -6.36 9.10 -14.33
CA TYR A 96 -6.67 9.44 -15.73
C TYR A 96 -6.52 10.95 -15.96
N LYS A 97 -7.10 11.78 -15.08
CA LYS A 97 -7.00 13.24 -15.16
C LYS A 97 -5.55 13.74 -14.97
N LEU A 98 -4.82 13.17 -14.00
CA LEU A 98 -3.44 13.58 -13.70
C LEU A 98 -2.42 13.16 -14.78
N THR A 99 -2.75 12.12 -15.56
CA THR A 99 -1.87 11.50 -16.56
C THR A 99 -2.26 11.82 -18.00
N ALA A 100 -3.08 12.85 -18.20
CA ALA A 100 -3.59 13.24 -19.53
C ALA A 100 -4.25 12.04 -20.26
N ALA A 101 -5.33 11.54 -19.67
CA ALA A 101 -6.07 10.37 -20.16
C ALA A 101 -5.22 9.09 -20.21
N GLY A 102 -4.25 8.94 -19.30
CA GLY A 102 -3.38 7.76 -19.26
C GLY A 102 -2.20 7.76 -20.23
N THR A 103 -2.09 8.76 -21.12
CA THR A 103 -1.04 8.82 -22.15
C THR A 103 0.34 9.18 -21.58
N ARG A 104 0.38 9.87 -20.43
CA ARG A 104 1.62 10.25 -19.73
C ARG A 104 2.07 9.13 -18.79
N ILE A 105 2.67 8.09 -19.37
CA ILE A 105 3.23 6.94 -18.63
C ILE A 105 4.31 7.37 -17.64
N ASP A 106 5.12 8.37 -17.98
CA ASP A 106 6.12 8.97 -17.09
C ASP A 106 5.49 9.48 -15.77
N ARG A 107 4.35 10.17 -15.87
CA ARG A 107 3.62 10.67 -14.71
C ARG A 107 2.95 9.54 -13.93
N ALA A 108 2.39 8.57 -14.64
CA ALA A 108 1.76 7.41 -14.03
C ALA A 108 2.79 6.61 -13.21
N GLN A 109 3.95 6.29 -13.79
CA GLN A 109 5.04 5.59 -13.10
C GLN A 109 5.54 6.37 -11.87
N PHE A 110 5.64 7.70 -11.95
CA PHE A 110 6.02 8.52 -10.82
C PHE A 110 4.98 8.49 -9.68
N LEU A 111 3.68 8.56 -9.99
CA LEU A 111 2.61 8.43 -9.00
C LEU A 111 2.63 7.05 -8.34
N PHE A 112 2.80 5.98 -9.13
CA PHE A 112 2.91 4.63 -8.59
C PHE A 112 4.21 4.42 -7.78
N ALA A 113 5.30 5.13 -8.10
CA ALA A 113 6.51 5.11 -7.28
C ALA A 113 6.24 5.73 -5.90
N ILE A 114 5.46 6.81 -5.83
CA ILE A 114 5.02 7.41 -4.56
C ILE A 114 4.14 6.42 -3.79
N PHE A 115 3.17 5.77 -4.45
CA PHE A 115 2.33 4.77 -3.79
C PHE A 115 3.15 3.59 -3.24
N HIS A 116 4.15 3.12 -3.99
CA HIS A 116 5.06 2.07 -3.55
C HIS A 116 5.85 2.50 -2.31
N ALA A 117 6.45 3.69 -2.33
CA ALA A 117 7.22 4.23 -1.21
C ALA A 117 6.37 4.44 0.05
N LEU A 118 5.12 4.90 -0.11
CA LEU A 118 4.15 5.00 0.99
C LEU A 118 3.82 3.62 1.55
N ASN A 119 3.60 2.62 0.69
CA ASN A 119 3.32 1.26 1.12
C ASN A 119 4.52 0.67 1.90
N VAL A 120 5.75 0.85 1.41
CA VAL A 120 6.97 0.44 2.11
C VAL A 120 7.08 1.12 3.47
N SER A 121 6.79 2.42 3.55
CA SER A 121 6.79 3.16 4.82
C SER A 121 5.79 2.59 5.81
N ILE A 122 4.57 2.31 5.37
CA ILE A 122 3.49 1.76 6.20
C ILE A 122 3.86 0.36 6.68
N VAL A 123 4.30 -0.53 5.79
CA VAL A 123 4.71 -1.89 6.13
C VAL A 123 5.87 -1.88 7.12
N ALA A 124 6.90 -1.06 6.87
CA ALA A 124 8.02 -0.91 7.79
C ALA A 124 7.57 -0.40 9.15
N ARG A 125 6.62 0.55 9.17
CA ARG A 125 6.07 1.08 10.41
C ARG A 125 5.26 0.04 11.18
N THR A 126 4.51 -0.83 10.49
CA THR A 126 3.79 -1.96 11.08
C THR A 126 4.76 -2.94 11.74
N TYR A 127 5.83 -3.34 11.05
CA TYR A 127 6.86 -4.21 11.65
C TYR A 127 7.51 -3.56 12.87
N LEU A 128 7.72 -2.24 12.85
CA LEU A 128 8.27 -1.51 13.99
C LEU A 128 7.29 -1.37 15.18
N GLU A 129 6.02 -1.79 15.09
CA GLU A 129 5.18 -1.92 16.29
C GLU A 129 5.74 -3.00 17.23
N ASP A 130 6.36 -4.05 16.69
CA ASP A 130 7.02 -5.08 17.49
C ASP A 130 8.49 -4.69 17.80
N GLU A 131 8.77 -4.48 19.09
CA GLU A 131 10.10 -4.08 19.56
C GLU A 131 11.13 -5.21 19.54
N SER A 132 10.69 -6.46 19.40
CA SER A 132 11.54 -7.64 19.36
C SER A 132 12.20 -7.82 17.99
N LEU A 133 11.62 -7.24 16.94
CA LEU A 133 12.10 -7.39 15.58
C LEU A 133 13.40 -6.64 15.32
N ASN A 134 14.31 -7.31 14.63
CA ASN A 134 15.56 -6.72 14.20
C ASN A 134 15.31 -5.77 13.02
N VAL A 135 15.70 -4.51 13.18
CA VAL A 135 15.59 -3.45 12.16
C VAL A 135 16.21 -3.87 10.83
N SER A 136 17.25 -4.71 10.83
CA SER A 136 17.87 -5.22 9.61
C SER A 136 16.89 -6.00 8.72
N VAL A 137 15.84 -6.59 9.28
CA VAL A 137 14.78 -7.28 8.52
C VAL A 137 14.00 -6.31 7.63
N LEU A 138 13.89 -5.04 8.03
CA LEU A 138 13.20 -4.02 7.22
C LEU A 138 13.88 -3.77 5.87
N LEU A 139 15.19 -4.01 5.76
CA LEU A 139 15.92 -3.90 4.50
C LEU A 139 15.45 -4.94 3.48
N LEU A 140 14.91 -6.09 3.93
CA LEU A 140 14.38 -7.11 3.03
C LEU A 140 13.13 -6.65 2.28
N ILE A 141 12.38 -5.70 2.85
CA ILE A 141 11.18 -5.11 2.22
C ILE A 141 11.55 -4.44 0.89
N LEU A 142 12.74 -3.81 0.84
CA LEU A 142 13.25 -3.11 -0.35
C LEU A 142 13.68 -4.04 -1.49
N LEU A 143 13.91 -5.33 -1.21
CA LEU A 143 14.51 -6.26 -2.17
C LEU A 143 13.49 -6.94 -3.09
N SER A 144 12.20 -6.69 -2.87
CA SER A 144 11.13 -7.38 -3.60
C SER A 144 10.93 -6.85 -5.02
N ARG A 145 11.70 -7.40 -5.98
CA ARG A 145 11.59 -7.04 -7.40
C ARG A 145 10.17 -7.20 -7.96
N ARG A 146 9.41 -8.19 -7.46
CA ARG A 146 8.05 -8.45 -7.91
C ARG A 146 7.10 -7.33 -7.50
N VAL A 147 7.20 -6.84 -6.26
CA VAL A 147 6.35 -5.76 -5.76
C VAL A 147 6.69 -4.46 -6.49
N THR A 148 7.98 -4.13 -6.63
CA THR A 148 8.41 -2.97 -7.43
C THR A 148 7.86 -3.03 -8.85
N SER A 149 7.94 -4.19 -9.50
CA SER A 149 7.41 -4.38 -10.86
C SER A 149 5.89 -4.18 -10.94
N ILE A 150 5.12 -4.70 -9.99
CA ILE A 150 3.67 -4.54 -9.93
C ILE A 150 3.29 -3.05 -9.88
N TYR A 151 3.98 -2.26 -9.05
CA TYR A 151 3.70 -0.84 -8.92
C TYR A 151 4.17 -0.04 -10.14
N VAL A 152 5.46 -0.07 -10.49
CA VAL A 152 6.01 0.93 -11.43
C VAL A 152 6.28 0.44 -12.84
N LEU A 153 6.34 -0.87 -13.07
CA LEU A 153 6.56 -1.42 -14.42
C LEU A 153 5.28 -1.88 -15.09
N ARG A 154 4.21 -2.09 -14.29
CA ARG A 154 2.90 -2.56 -14.75
C ARG A 154 1.75 -1.65 -14.35
N MET A 155 1.88 -0.95 -13.20
CA MET A 155 0.88 -0.01 -12.68
C MET A 155 -0.47 -0.68 -12.41
N PHE A 156 -0.42 -1.88 -11.82
CA PHE A 156 -1.61 -2.65 -11.48
C PHE A 156 -2.39 -2.06 -10.31
N ASN A 157 -3.71 -2.22 -10.34
CA ASN A 157 -4.57 -1.85 -9.22
C ASN A 157 -4.26 -2.61 -7.92
N ASP A 158 -3.64 -3.80 -8.02
CA ASP A 158 -3.08 -4.56 -6.89
C ASP A 158 -2.16 -3.72 -6.00
N GLY A 159 -1.40 -2.77 -6.56
CA GLY A 159 -0.56 -1.89 -5.77
C GLY A 159 -1.38 -0.97 -4.86
N ILE A 160 -2.44 -0.36 -5.41
CA ILE A 160 -3.32 0.54 -4.65
C ILE A 160 -4.12 -0.23 -3.60
N GLU A 161 -4.63 -1.41 -3.95
CA GLU A 161 -5.31 -2.28 -2.98
C GLU A 161 -4.37 -2.67 -1.84
N ALA A 162 -3.16 -3.13 -2.14
CA ALA A 162 -2.18 -3.50 -1.12
C ALA A 162 -1.80 -2.33 -0.21
N LEU A 163 -1.66 -1.12 -0.75
CA LEU A 163 -1.41 0.09 0.04
C LEU A 163 -2.52 0.35 1.07
N LEU A 164 -3.78 0.30 0.63
CA LEU A 164 -4.95 0.51 1.50
C LEU A 164 -5.10 -0.62 2.53
N ALA A 165 -4.89 -1.87 2.11
CA ALA A 165 -4.96 -3.03 3.00
C ALA A 165 -3.85 -3.01 4.06
N ASN A 166 -2.60 -2.70 3.69
CA ASN A 166 -1.49 -2.57 4.65
C ASN A 166 -1.69 -1.39 5.61
N LEU A 167 -2.31 -0.29 5.16
CA LEU A 167 -2.69 0.81 6.03
C LEU A 167 -3.75 0.39 7.04
N SER A 168 -4.74 -0.41 6.61
CA SER A 168 -5.73 -1.00 7.51
C SER A 168 -5.08 -1.88 8.58
N VAL A 169 -4.16 -2.77 8.19
CA VAL A 169 -3.39 -3.61 9.14
C VAL A 169 -2.60 -2.74 10.12
N PHE A 170 -1.91 -1.71 9.63
CA PHE A 170 -1.19 -0.76 10.50
C PHE A 170 -2.11 -0.13 11.54
N LEU A 171 -3.30 0.33 11.13
CA LEU A 171 -4.28 0.95 12.02
C LEU A 171 -4.84 -0.04 13.06
N PHE A 172 -5.04 -1.30 12.67
CA PHE A 172 -5.40 -2.36 13.61
C PHE A 172 -4.30 -2.61 14.65
N CYS A 173 -3.02 -2.65 14.25
CA CYS A 173 -1.90 -2.74 15.19
C CYS A 173 -1.86 -1.55 16.18
N ARG A 174 -2.31 -0.37 15.74
CA ARG A 174 -2.43 0.84 16.57
C ARG A 174 -3.72 0.90 17.39
N LYS A 175 -4.53 -0.17 17.41
CA LYS A 175 -5.84 -0.24 18.07
C LYS A 175 -6.86 0.80 17.56
N ASN A 176 -6.67 1.32 16.35
CA ASN A 176 -7.63 2.21 15.70
C ASN A 176 -8.54 1.41 14.75
N TYR A 177 -9.43 0.64 15.36
CA TYR A 177 -10.24 -0.36 14.65
C TYR A 177 -11.19 0.26 13.63
N THR A 178 -11.82 1.41 13.95
CA THR A 178 -12.76 2.06 13.03
C THR A 178 -12.07 2.56 11.77
N LEU A 179 -10.93 3.26 11.88
CA LEU A 179 -10.17 3.63 10.69
C LEU A 179 -9.66 2.39 9.94
N GLY A 180 -9.22 1.35 10.67
CA GLY A 180 -8.82 0.09 10.07
C GLY A 180 -9.92 -0.53 9.21
N CYS A 181 -11.18 -0.52 9.68
CA CYS A 181 -12.34 -0.98 8.91
C CYS A 181 -12.63 -0.10 7.70
N ILE A 182 -12.54 1.23 7.84
CA ILE A 182 -12.72 2.17 6.73
C ILE A 182 -11.73 1.87 5.61
N PHE A 183 -10.43 1.79 5.94
CA PHE A 183 -9.40 1.51 4.93
C PHE A 183 -9.49 0.10 4.35
N LEU A 184 -9.90 -0.90 5.14
CA LEU A 184 -10.16 -2.25 4.63
C LEU A 184 -11.32 -2.24 3.63
N SER A 185 -12.39 -1.52 3.94
CA SER A 185 -13.53 -1.33 3.03
C SER A 185 -13.07 -0.65 1.73
N LEU A 186 -12.31 0.45 1.83
CA LEU A 186 -11.75 1.10 0.65
C LEU A 186 -10.85 0.18 -0.19
N ALA A 187 -10.07 -0.71 0.44
CA ALA A 187 -9.25 -1.71 -0.25
C ALA A 187 -10.10 -2.74 -1.00
N VAL A 188 -11.16 -3.27 -0.36
CA VAL A 188 -12.16 -4.15 -1.00
C VAL A 188 -12.78 -3.47 -2.21
N GLY A 189 -13.06 -2.16 -2.09
CA GLY A 189 -13.59 -1.34 -3.18
C GLY A 189 -12.66 -1.23 -4.40
N VAL A 190 -11.35 -1.47 -4.24
CA VAL A 190 -10.39 -1.46 -5.35
C VAL A 190 -10.25 -2.86 -5.94
N LYS A 191 -10.12 -3.89 -5.10
CA LYS A 191 -10.02 -5.28 -5.53
C LYS A 191 -10.57 -6.21 -4.45
N MET A 192 -11.41 -7.15 -4.88
CA MET A 192 -12.10 -8.11 -3.98
C MET A 192 -11.15 -9.02 -3.17
N ASN A 193 -9.87 -9.13 -3.56
CA ASN A 193 -8.87 -9.89 -2.82
C ASN A 193 -8.68 -9.41 -1.38
N ALA A 194 -8.91 -8.12 -1.11
CA ALA A 194 -8.86 -7.57 0.25
C ALA A 194 -9.86 -8.24 1.21
N LEU A 195 -10.91 -8.91 0.70
CA LEU A 195 -11.85 -9.69 1.51
C LEU A 195 -11.16 -10.79 2.31
N LEU A 196 -9.99 -11.28 1.86
CA LEU A 196 -9.20 -12.28 2.58
C LEU A 196 -8.71 -11.79 3.96
N TYR A 197 -8.68 -10.48 4.20
CA TYR A 197 -8.32 -9.91 5.50
C TYR A 197 -9.51 -9.85 6.47
N VAL A 198 -10.75 -9.96 5.97
CA VAL A 198 -11.98 -9.78 6.76
C VAL A 198 -12.12 -10.81 7.90
N PRO A 199 -11.84 -12.11 7.73
CA PRO A 199 -11.95 -13.07 8.83
C PRO A 199 -11.02 -12.73 10.01
N ALA A 200 -9.77 -12.39 9.71
CA ALA A 200 -8.79 -12.02 10.74
C ALA A 200 -9.17 -10.70 11.43
N ALA A 201 -9.58 -9.69 10.67
CA ALA A 201 -10.06 -8.43 11.23
C ALA A 201 -11.33 -8.62 12.09
N GLY A 202 -12.26 -9.47 11.65
CA GLY A 202 -13.48 -9.79 12.38
C GLY A 202 -13.20 -10.39 13.75
N VAL A 203 -12.36 -11.44 13.80
CA VAL A 203 -11.93 -12.05 15.08
C VAL A 203 -11.26 -11.02 15.98
N LEU A 204 -10.30 -10.26 15.45
CA LEU A 204 -9.58 -9.23 16.21
C LEU A 204 -10.51 -8.19 16.85
N ILE A 205 -11.49 -7.68 16.08
CA ILE A 205 -12.39 -6.63 16.56
C ILE A 205 -13.39 -7.17 17.58
N VAL A 206 -13.89 -8.41 17.39
CA VAL A 206 -14.76 -9.06 18.38
C VAL A 206 -14.04 -9.25 19.70
N GLU A 207 -12.80 -9.73 19.67
CA GLU A 207 -11.99 -9.92 20.89
C GLU A 207 -11.68 -8.60 21.60
N GLU A 208 -11.34 -7.54 20.87
CA GLU A 208 -10.92 -6.26 21.48
C GLU A 208 -12.09 -5.35 21.87
N LEU A 209 -13.21 -5.37 21.13
CA LEU A 209 -14.32 -4.43 21.29
C LEU A 209 -15.66 -5.06 21.68
N GLY A 210 -15.81 -6.38 21.51
CA GLY A 210 -17.06 -7.11 21.69
C GLY A 210 -18.06 -6.92 20.55
N TRP A 211 -19.07 -7.80 20.51
CA TRP A 211 -20.06 -7.90 19.43
C TRP A 211 -20.77 -6.60 19.02
N PRO A 212 -21.26 -5.74 19.94
CA PRO A 212 -22.03 -4.55 19.54
C PRO A 212 -21.20 -3.54 18.73
N LYS A 213 -19.95 -3.31 19.15
CA LYS A 213 -19.03 -2.41 18.44
C LYS A 213 -18.55 -3.02 17.13
N THR A 214 -18.34 -4.34 17.09
CA THR A 214 -18.05 -5.04 15.83
C THR A 214 -19.18 -4.84 14.83
N ALA A 215 -20.44 -5.04 15.24
CA ALA A 215 -21.59 -4.83 14.37
C ALA A 215 -21.66 -3.40 13.81
N GLY A 216 -21.36 -2.39 14.64
CA GLY A 216 -21.27 -1.00 14.19
C GLY A 216 -20.17 -0.77 13.13
N ASN A 217 -18.99 -1.35 13.31
CA ASN A 217 -17.90 -1.24 12.32
C ASN A 217 -18.20 -2.02 11.03
N VAL A 218 -18.87 -3.17 11.11
CA VAL A 218 -19.34 -3.91 9.93
C VAL A 218 -20.38 -3.08 9.17
N LEU A 219 -21.35 -2.49 9.86
CA LEU A 219 -22.35 -1.63 9.24
C LEU A 219 -21.69 -0.43 8.56
N LEU A 220 -20.71 0.20 9.20
CA LEU A 220 -19.93 1.29 8.59
C LEU A 220 -19.23 0.82 7.30
N SER A 221 -18.55 -0.33 7.33
CA SER A 221 -17.91 -0.89 6.14
C SER A 221 -18.90 -1.12 5.00
N LEU A 222 -20.10 -1.64 5.31
CA LEU A 222 -21.16 -1.84 4.33
C LEU A 222 -21.70 -0.52 3.76
N ILE A 223 -21.89 0.50 4.61
CA ILE A 223 -22.31 1.84 4.16
C ILE A 223 -21.28 2.40 3.17
N ILE A 224 -19.99 2.23 3.43
CA ILE A 224 -18.93 2.64 2.51
C ILE A 224 -19.02 1.87 1.20
N GLN A 225 -19.18 0.54 1.25
CA GLN A 225 -19.30 -0.28 0.03
C GLN A 225 -20.52 0.09 -0.82
N VAL A 226 -21.65 0.42 -0.21
CA VAL A 226 -22.88 0.80 -0.91
C VAL A 226 -22.83 2.26 -1.40
N GLY A 227 -22.10 3.12 -0.69
CA GLY A 227 -21.96 4.54 -1.04
C GLY A 227 -20.92 4.83 -2.12
N LEU A 228 -20.03 3.88 -2.42
CA LEU A 228 -19.13 3.90 -3.57
C LEU A 228 -19.90 3.48 -4.83
#